data_AF-A0A0W1ANA0-F1
#
_entry.id   AF-A0A0W1ANA0-F1
#
_cell.length_a   1.000
_cell.length_b   1.000
_cell.length_c   1.000
_cell.angle_alpha   90.00
_cell.angle_beta   90.00
_cell.angle_gamma   90.00
#
_symmetry.space_group_name_H-M   'P 1'
#
loop_
_entity.id
_entity.type
_entity.pdbx_description
1 polymer ?
#
loop_
_entity_poly.entity_id
_entity_poly.type
_entity_poly.pdbx_seq_one_letter_code
_entity_poly.pdbx_strand_id
1 'polypeptide(L)'
;MKENDQTLIIELNEFNLDLLKFAAESLDLKNIKRILSFQNGTTIADQLREHQGLDPWVQWVSVHSESPSQVHGVIRLGDVSKLELTQVWERLGKAGITTGVWGVMNASRNNCPKNEYFIADPWTYTESAYPPELNQFLALPVYFAKNYLDLSIGALLKSGLKTFFFVLRNINFLSLLSDFAFLFKGLLKIKKIGTSFLFSAYELIATRVFAKYKKKFNPKVNFIFINSIAHFQHHDWHETESLNKTMTFVFKSIDRMLEIILPSNAEKERVLVLSALSQENVSNESFYCYRQINPTKFLNSIGVNFSHVEQCMTNDGHVFFLQEDERDRAAEILSKAKVKGQCAFFVEIDKENPCKLFYQVAVWDKLEESAMLKFEHFEIPFYSQFAIYAKRTGAHIPVGHYFAHGISFPEQVKNSDVFSYVWAK
;
A
#
# COMPACT_ATOMS: atom_id res chain seq x y z
N MET A 1 -16.71 -26.55 7.41
CA MET A 1 -15.59 -26.71 6.46
C MET A 1 -14.99 -28.09 6.65
N LYS A 2 -14.82 -28.89 5.58
CA LYS A 2 -14.10 -30.17 5.65
C LYS A 2 -12.59 -29.92 5.77
N GLU A 3 -11.85 -30.95 6.16
CA GLU A 3 -10.44 -30.91 6.57
C GLU A 3 -9.46 -30.37 5.50
N ASN A 4 -9.90 -30.19 4.24
CA ASN A 4 -9.05 -29.83 3.10
C ASN A 4 -9.30 -28.49 2.39
N ASP A 5 -10.18 -27.58 2.83
CA ASP A 5 -10.39 -26.31 2.10
C ASP A 5 -9.53 -25.16 2.64
N GLN A 6 -8.28 -25.03 2.18
CA GLN A 6 -7.53 -23.79 2.37
C GLN A 6 -8.06 -22.69 1.44
N THR A 7 -7.96 -21.44 1.89
CA THR A 7 -8.31 -20.26 1.09
C THR A 7 -7.10 -19.35 0.97
N LEU A 8 -6.75 -18.96 -0.25
CA LEU A 8 -5.75 -17.95 -0.56
C LEU A 8 -6.43 -16.70 -1.10
N ILE A 9 -6.28 -15.59 -0.38
CA ILE A 9 -6.71 -14.26 -0.77
C ILE A 9 -5.47 -13.49 -1.23
N ILE A 10 -5.45 -13.10 -2.50
CA ILE A 10 -4.42 -12.29 -3.13
C ILE A 10 -5.01 -10.90 -3.34
N GLU A 11 -4.62 -9.96 -2.48
CA GLU A 11 -5.00 -8.56 -2.57
C GLU A 11 -4.05 -7.88 -3.57
N LEU A 12 -4.36 -8.05 -4.85
CA LEU A 12 -3.62 -7.41 -5.95
C LEU A 12 -4.14 -5.99 -6.07
N ASN A 13 -3.39 -5.04 -5.52
CA ASN A 13 -3.91 -3.70 -5.30
C ASN A 13 -4.03 -2.90 -6.61
N GLU A 14 -5.17 -2.23 -6.75
CA GLU A 14 -5.51 -1.19 -7.74
C GLU A 14 -5.22 -1.53 -9.21
N PHE A 15 -5.14 -2.81 -9.56
CA PHE A 15 -4.81 -3.18 -10.93
C PHE A 15 -5.90 -2.70 -11.89
N ASN A 16 -5.48 -2.13 -13.03
CA ASN A 16 -6.35 -1.90 -14.16
C ASN A 16 -6.52 -3.20 -14.98
N LEU A 17 -7.77 -3.61 -15.25
CA LEU A 17 -8.07 -4.89 -15.89
C LEU A 17 -7.54 -4.97 -17.33
N ASP A 18 -7.71 -3.91 -18.11
CA ASP A 18 -7.29 -3.88 -19.51
C ASP A 18 -5.76 -3.89 -19.61
N LEU A 19 -5.09 -3.14 -18.73
CA LEU A 19 -3.64 -3.17 -18.59
C LEU A 19 -3.13 -4.57 -18.22
N LEU A 20 -3.80 -5.24 -17.28
CA LEU A 20 -3.45 -6.60 -16.85
C LEU A 20 -3.61 -7.61 -18.01
N LYS A 21 -4.71 -7.54 -18.75
CA LYS A 21 -4.97 -8.38 -19.94
C LYS A 21 -3.93 -8.13 -21.03
N PHE A 22 -3.69 -6.86 -21.36
CA PHE A 22 -2.72 -6.47 -22.38
C PHE A 22 -1.32 -6.98 -22.05
N ALA A 23 -0.87 -6.81 -20.80
CA ALA A 23 0.42 -7.32 -20.35
C ALA A 23 0.48 -8.85 -20.38
N ALA A 24 -0.60 -9.52 -19.96
CA ALA A 24 -0.68 -10.98 -19.93
C ALA A 24 -0.49 -11.58 -21.32
N GLU A 25 -1.20 -11.05 -22.33
CA GLU A 25 -1.08 -11.52 -23.70
C GLU A 25 0.26 -11.15 -24.32
N SER A 26 0.68 -9.89 -24.20
CA SER A 26 1.88 -9.38 -24.87
C SER A 26 3.18 -10.00 -24.34
N LEU A 27 3.20 -10.50 -23.10
CA LEU A 27 4.38 -11.11 -22.46
C LEU A 27 4.25 -12.62 -22.26
N ASP A 28 3.14 -13.22 -22.68
CA ASP A 28 2.78 -14.63 -22.44
C ASP A 28 2.89 -15.04 -20.95
N LEU A 29 2.25 -14.28 -20.07
CA LEU A 29 2.34 -14.43 -18.62
C LEU A 29 1.37 -15.51 -18.14
N LYS A 30 1.86 -16.75 -18.03
CA LYS A 30 1.04 -17.95 -17.79
C LYS A 30 0.22 -17.88 -16.51
N ASN A 31 0.77 -17.36 -15.42
CA ASN A 31 0.09 -17.31 -14.13
C ASN A 31 -0.93 -16.17 -14.09
N ILE A 32 -0.64 -15.04 -14.75
CA ILE A 32 -1.64 -13.99 -14.94
C ILE A 32 -2.79 -14.47 -15.85
N LYS A 33 -2.49 -15.12 -16.97
CA LYS A 33 -3.50 -15.75 -17.83
C LYS A 33 -4.36 -16.75 -17.06
N ARG A 34 -3.73 -17.52 -16.16
CA ARG A 34 -4.45 -18.45 -15.27
C ARG A 34 -5.45 -17.74 -14.37
N ILE A 35 -5.08 -16.66 -13.66
CA ILE A 35 -6.05 -15.93 -12.82
C ILE A 35 -7.15 -15.26 -13.65
N LEU A 36 -6.83 -14.76 -14.85
CA LEU A 36 -7.81 -14.16 -15.77
C LEU A 36 -8.85 -15.17 -16.26
N SER A 37 -8.56 -16.47 -16.20
CA SER A 37 -9.49 -17.54 -16.59
C SER A 37 -10.50 -17.92 -15.49
N PHE A 38 -10.34 -17.42 -14.27
CA PHE A 38 -11.25 -17.68 -13.17
C PHE A 38 -12.60 -16.95 -13.33
N GLN A 39 -13.59 -17.33 -12.54
CA GLN A 39 -14.84 -16.57 -12.43
C GLN A 39 -14.48 -15.13 -12.05
N ASN A 40 -15.02 -14.13 -12.72
CA ASN A 40 -14.67 -12.73 -12.46
C ASN A 40 -15.90 -11.83 -12.43
N GLY A 41 -15.69 -10.65 -11.87
CA GLY A 41 -16.68 -9.60 -11.75
C GLY A 41 -16.06 -8.31 -11.23
N THR A 42 -16.90 -7.40 -10.77
CA THR A 42 -16.50 -6.09 -10.26
C THR A 42 -16.70 -5.98 -8.76
N THR A 43 -15.81 -5.21 -8.14
CA THR A 43 -15.99 -4.71 -6.77
C THR A 43 -16.23 -3.21 -6.82
N ILE A 44 -17.05 -2.70 -5.90
CA ILE A 44 -17.42 -1.28 -5.87
C ILE A 44 -17.06 -0.70 -4.51
N ALA A 45 -16.19 0.31 -4.52
CA ALA A 45 -15.88 1.14 -3.38
C ALA A 45 -17.09 1.99 -2.97
N ASP A 46 -17.21 2.25 -1.67
CA ASP A 46 -18.31 3.06 -1.12
C ASP A 46 -18.09 4.57 -1.29
N GLN A 47 -16.87 4.97 -1.68
CA GLN A 47 -16.47 6.35 -1.95
C GLN A 47 -16.18 6.56 -3.43
N LEU A 48 -16.39 7.79 -3.91
CA LEU A 48 -16.25 8.15 -5.34
C LEU A 48 -15.13 9.13 -5.64
N ARG A 49 -14.49 9.70 -4.62
CA ARG A 49 -13.51 10.79 -4.79
C ARG A 49 -12.21 10.49 -4.06
N GLU A 50 -11.13 10.48 -4.81
CA GLU A 50 -9.77 10.35 -4.31
C GLU A 50 -9.48 11.45 -3.26
N HIS A 51 -8.70 11.11 -2.22
CA HIS A 51 -8.42 11.96 -1.05
C HIS A 51 -9.63 12.29 -0.15
N GLN A 52 -10.83 11.84 -0.52
CA GLN A 52 -12.07 11.94 0.26
C GLN A 52 -12.60 10.55 0.65
N GLY A 53 -11.72 9.55 0.69
CA GLY A 53 -12.04 8.18 1.10
C GLY A 53 -11.96 7.15 -0.02
N LEU A 54 -11.87 7.55 -1.30
CA LEU A 54 -11.48 6.64 -2.39
C LEU A 54 -9.95 6.56 -2.45
N ASP A 55 -9.34 6.06 -1.39
CA ASP A 55 -7.91 5.80 -1.30
C ASP A 55 -7.72 4.36 -0.78
N PRO A 56 -6.65 3.65 -1.18
CA PRO A 56 -6.49 2.24 -0.84
C PRO A 56 -6.43 2.01 0.68
N TRP A 57 -5.84 2.92 1.45
CA TRP A 57 -5.77 2.82 2.91
C TRP A 57 -7.12 3.03 3.62
N VAL A 58 -8.16 3.44 2.90
CA VAL A 58 -9.54 3.50 3.39
C VAL A 58 -10.29 2.27 2.88
N GLN A 59 -10.22 2.00 1.58
CA GLN A 59 -11.01 0.95 0.95
C GLN A 59 -10.58 -0.46 1.37
N TRP A 60 -9.30 -0.69 1.66
CA TRP A 60 -8.86 -1.96 2.27
C TRP A 60 -9.34 -2.12 3.71
N VAL A 61 -9.47 -1.04 4.47
CA VAL A 61 -10.13 -1.09 5.80
C VAL A 61 -11.60 -1.46 5.62
N SER A 62 -12.29 -0.95 4.59
CA SER A 62 -13.66 -1.36 4.30
C SER A 62 -13.78 -2.86 4.02
N VAL A 63 -12.87 -3.41 3.21
CA VAL A 63 -12.79 -4.83 2.89
C VAL A 63 -12.49 -5.67 4.14
N HIS A 64 -11.47 -5.30 4.92
CA HIS A 64 -11.01 -6.08 6.07
C HIS A 64 -11.95 -6.00 7.26
N SER A 65 -12.64 -4.87 7.49
CA SER A 65 -13.64 -4.71 8.55
C SER A 65 -15.05 -5.14 8.13
N GLU A 66 -15.22 -5.54 6.88
CA GLU A 66 -16.51 -5.92 6.27
C GLU A 66 -17.61 -4.87 6.48
N SER A 67 -17.20 -3.60 6.43
CA SER A 67 -18.02 -2.42 6.75
C SER A 67 -17.61 -1.24 5.84
N PRO A 68 -18.51 -0.36 5.42
CA PRO A 68 -18.15 0.80 4.60
C PRO A 68 -17.39 1.87 5.43
N SER A 69 -16.71 2.78 4.74
CA SER A 69 -15.89 3.86 5.32
C SER A 69 -16.65 4.80 6.25
N GLN A 70 -17.93 5.04 5.96
CA GLN A 70 -18.82 5.83 6.82
C GLN A 70 -19.08 5.18 8.18
N VAL A 71 -18.90 3.86 8.28
CA VAL A 71 -19.13 3.09 9.51
C VAL A 71 -17.82 2.88 10.27
N HIS A 72 -16.73 2.52 9.59
CA HIS A 72 -15.46 2.25 10.27
C HIS A 72 -14.65 3.51 10.61
N GLY A 73 -14.93 4.66 10.00
CA GLY A 73 -14.37 5.96 10.38
C GLY A 73 -12.89 6.20 10.07
N VAL A 74 -12.11 5.17 9.75
CA VAL A 74 -10.70 5.29 9.32
C VAL A 74 -10.60 5.89 7.90
N ILE A 75 -10.28 7.18 7.80
CA ILE A 75 -10.17 7.90 6.50
C ILE A 75 -8.71 8.26 6.14
N ARG A 76 -7.75 8.12 7.07
CA ARG A 76 -6.34 8.46 6.86
C ARG A 76 -5.44 7.22 7.00
N LEU A 77 -4.31 7.22 6.30
CA LEU A 77 -3.28 6.20 6.46
C LEU A 77 -2.66 6.33 7.86
N GLY A 78 -2.44 5.20 8.55
CA GLY A 78 -1.89 5.17 9.90
C GLY A 78 -2.93 5.30 11.01
N ASP A 79 -4.21 5.54 10.67
CA ASP A 79 -5.31 5.65 11.64
C ASP A 79 -5.91 4.31 12.06
N VAL A 80 -5.33 3.17 11.66
CA VAL A 80 -5.88 1.84 12.03
C VAL A 80 -6.02 1.64 13.55
N SER A 81 -5.22 2.31 14.36
CA SER A 81 -5.34 2.26 15.84
C SER A 81 -6.70 2.74 16.36
N LYS A 82 -7.46 3.49 15.55
CA LYS A 82 -8.83 3.94 15.83
C LYS A 82 -9.90 2.92 15.43
N LEU A 83 -9.53 1.86 14.72
CA LEU A 83 -10.49 0.89 14.22
C LEU A 83 -11.06 0.07 15.38
N GLU A 84 -12.29 0.40 15.79
CA GLU A 84 -13.02 -0.36 16.82
C GLU A 84 -13.65 -1.66 16.29
N LEU A 85 -13.85 -1.73 14.97
CA LEU A 85 -14.47 -2.88 14.32
C LEU A 85 -13.48 -4.04 14.18
N THR A 86 -13.97 -5.26 14.36
CA THR A 86 -13.16 -6.45 14.15
C THR A 86 -12.79 -6.63 12.69
N GLN A 87 -11.52 -6.90 12.42
CA GLN A 87 -11.08 -7.28 11.09
C GLN A 87 -11.35 -8.78 10.81
N VAL A 88 -11.40 -9.15 9.52
CA VAL A 88 -11.83 -10.49 9.06
C VAL A 88 -11.00 -11.61 9.69
N TRP A 89 -9.70 -11.43 9.89
CA TRP A 89 -8.86 -12.43 10.55
C TRP A 89 -9.13 -12.56 12.04
N GLU A 90 -9.60 -11.51 12.71
CA GLU A 90 -10.06 -11.58 14.10
C GLU A 90 -11.38 -12.35 14.20
N ARG A 91 -12.34 -12.05 13.32
CA ARG A 91 -13.62 -12.75 13.25
C ARG A 91 -13.42 -14.24 12.97
N LEU A 92 -12.64 -14.58 11.94
CA LEU A 92 -12.28 -15.96 11.62
C LEU A 92 -11.55 -16.64 12.80
N GLY A 93 -10.66 -15.91 13.46
CA GLY A 93 -9.94 -16.42 14.63
C GLY A 93 -10.86 -16.75 15.81
N LYS A 94 -11.87 -15.91 16.09
CA LYS A 94 -12.92 -16.19 17.09
C LYS A 94 -13.71 -17.45 16.76
N ALA A 95 -13.91 -17.75 15.47
CA ALA A 95 -14.51 -18.99 14.98
C ALA A 95 -13.55 -20.19 14.96
N GLY A 96 -12.32 -20.06 15.48
CA GLY A 96 -11.33 -21.14 15.52
C GLY A 96 -10.60 -21.39 14.21
N ILE A 97 -10.77 -20.54 13.19
CA ILE A 97 -10.12 -20.65 11.88
C ILE A 97 -8.76 -19.96 11.94
N THR A 98 -7.70 -20.70 11.59
CA THR A 98 -6.34 -20.15 11.56
C THR A 98 -6.11 -19.29 10.32
N THR A 99 -5.46 -18.14 10.52
CA THR A 99 -5.15 -17.18 9.47
C THR A 99 -3.65 -16.88 9.41
N GLY A 100 -3.16 -16.58 8.21
CA GLY A 100 -1.85 -15.98 7.98
C GLY A 100 -2.03 -14.72 7.13
N VAL A 101 -1.51 -13.59 7.56
CA VAL A 101 -1.78 -12.27 6.97
C VAL A 101 -0.47 -11.58 6.62
N TRP A 102 -0.35 -11.05 5.41
CA TRP A 102 0.91 -10.54 4.90
C TRP A 102 0.77 -9.27 4.06
N GLY A 103 1.36 -8.17 4.56
CA GLY A 103 1.50 -6.90 3.85
C GLY A 103 0.21 -6.08 3.75
N VAL A 104 -0.85 -6.46 4.47
CA VAL A 104 -2.17 -5.82 4.40
C VAL A 104 -2.08 -4.34 4.77
N MET A 105 -2.82 -3.52 4.03
CA MET A 105 -2.79 -2.06 4.16
C MET A 105 -3.66 -1.56 5.32
N ASN A 106 -3.11 -0.66 6.14
CA ASN A 106 -3.80 0.06 7.22
C ASN A 106 -4.58 -0.87 8.16
N ALA A 107 -3.91 -1.95 8.59
CA ALA A 107 -4.51 -3.09 9.27
C ALA A 107 -3.72 -3.47 10.53
N SER A 108 -4.42 -3.99 11.55
CA SER A 108 -3.84 -4.43 12.81
C SER A 108 -4.03 -5.93 13.04
N ARG A 109 -3.10 -6.56 13.76
CA ARG A 109 -3.29 -7.93 14.24
C ARG A 109 -4.30 -8.02 15.38
N ASN A 110 -4.43 -6.96 16.19
CA ASN A 110 -5.25 -6.91 17.41
C ASN A 110 -5.09 -8.12 18.34
N ASN A 111 -3.87 -8.67 18.43
CA ASN A 111 -3.56 -9.87 19.22
C ASN A 111 -4.42 -11.12 18.92
N CYS A 112 -4.96 -11.26 17.70
CA CYS A 112 -5.74 -12.44 17.31
C CYS A 112 -4.93 -13.75 17.50
N PRO A 113 -5.32 -14.65 18.44
CA PRO A 113 -4.50 -15.82 18.79
C PRO A 113 -4.45 -16.87 17.68
N LYS A 114 -5.42 -16.85 16.76
CA LYS A 114 -5.48 -17.74 15.59
C LYS A 114 -4.88 -17.11 14.34
N ASN A 115 -4.32 -15.91 14.45
CA ASN A 115 -3.46 -15.36 13.42
C ASN A 115 -2.01 -15.81 13.67
N GLU A 116 -1.57 -16.79 12.90
CA GLU A 116 -0.31 -17.53 13.05
C GLU A 116 0.90 -16.71 12.62
N TYR A 117 0.70 -15.79 11.67
CA TYR A 117 1.64 -14.76 11.30
C TYR A 117 0.93 -13.53 10.74
N PHE A 118 1.50 -12.37 11.00
CA PHE A 118 1.01 -11.05 10.60
C PHE A 118 2.15 -10.15 10.18
N ILE A 119 1.96 -9.47 9.07
CA ILE A 119 2.74 -8.32 8.64
C ILE A 119 1.75 -7.27 8.13
N ALA A 120 1.82 -6.05 8.67
CA ALA A 120 1.17 -4.89 8.07
C ALA A 120 2.03 -4.33 6.94
N ASP A 121 1.44 -3.44 6.14
CA ASP A 121 2.17 -2.64 5.18
C ASP A 121 3.27 -1.78 5.85
N PRO A 122 4.33 -1.38 5.11
CA PRO A 122 5.43 -0.61 5.68
C PRO A 122 5.07 0.80 6.17
N TRP A 123 3.86 1.31 5.92
CA TRP A 123 3.38 2.63 6.33
C TRP A 123 2.54 2.61 7.61
N THR A 124 2.09 1.44 8.06
CA THR A 124 1.44 1.27 9.37
C THR A 124 2.49 1.05 10.46
N TYR A 125 3.17 2.12 10.85
CA TYR A 125 4.39 2.06 11.66
C TYR A 125 4.20 1.65 13.12
N THR A 126 2.99 1.79 13.63
CA THR A 126 2.60 1.46 15.00
C THR A 126 2.38 -0.05 15.18
N GLU A 127 2.18 -0.77 14.09
CA GLU A 127 1.91 -2.21 14.10
C GLU A 127 3.20 -3.04 14.06
N SER A 128 3.32 -3.96 15.00
CA SER A 128 4.43 -4.90 15.06
C SER A 128 4.09 -6.19 14.32
N ALA A 129 5.05 -6.71 13.56
CA ALA A 129 4.89 -8.00 12.91
C ALA A 129 4.87 -9.16 13.93
N TYR A 130 4.15 -10.22 13.60
CA TYR A 130 4.05 -11.44 14.37
C TYR A 130 4.39 -12.66 13.50
N PRO A 131 5.24 -13.60 13.95
CA PRO A 131 6.00 -13.54 15.19
C PRO A 131 7.08 -12.43 15.16
N PRO A 132 7.60 -11.97 16.31
CA PRO A 132 8.42 -10.75 16.40
C PRO A 132 9.67 -10.71 15.52
N GLU A 133 10.22 -11.87 15.12
CA GLU A 133 11.34 -11.95 14.19
C GLU A 133 11.03 -11.36 12.81
N LEU A 134 9.76 -11.30 12.39
CA LEU A 134 9.35 -10.68 11.13
C LEU A 134 9.62 -9.16 11.11
N ASN A 135 9.76 -8.51 12.27
CA ASN A 135 10.19 -7.11 12.33
C ASN A 135 11.61 -6.90 11.77
N GLN A 136 12.45 -7.95 11.74
CA GLN A 136 13.75 -7.87 11.07
C GLN A 136 13.61 -7.80 9.56
N PHE A 137 12.62 -8.49 8.98
CA PHE A 137 12.29 -8.38 7.56
C PHE A 137 11.82 -6.97 7.22
N LEU A 138 10.90 -6.43 8.03
CA LEU A 138 10.31 -5.09 7.83
C LEU A 138 11.25 -3.92 8.13
N ALA A 139 12.40 -4.15 8.76
CA ALA A 139 13.30 -3.08 9.20
C ALA A 139 13.70 -2.12 8.06
N LEU A 140 14.13 -2.66 6.91
CA LEU A 140 14.48 -1.85 5.74
C LEU A 140 13.28 -1.15 5.09
N PRO A 141 12.18 -1.83 4.69
CA PRO A 141 11.08 -1.16 4.02
C PRO A 141 10.41 -0.09 4.89
N VAL A 142 10.23 -0.32 6.20
CA VAL A 142 9.69 0.68 7.13
C VAL A 142 10.61 1.91 7.21
N TYR A 143 11.92 1.68 7.33
CA TYR A 143 12.89 2.79 7.35
C TYR A 143 12.87 3.60 6.05
N PHE A 144 12.87 2.91 4.90
CA PHE A 144 12.87 3.54 3.59
C PHE A 144 11.57 4.33 3.35
N ALA A 145 10.41 3.74 3.66
CA ALA A 145 9.10 4.38 3.51
C ALA A 145 9.01 5.72 4.27
N LYS A 146 9.62 5.82 5.45
CA LYS A 146 9.66 7.05 6.26
C LYS A 146 10.67 8.10 5.76
N ASN A 147 11.80 7.68 5.17
CA ASN A 147 12.98 8.54 5.07
C ASN A 147 13.59 8.65 3.66
N TYR A 148 12.93 8.18 2.59
CA TYR A 148 13.58 8.11 1.27
C TYR A 148 14.00 9.46 0.67
N LEU A 149 13.46 10.60 1.16
CA LEU A 149 13.88 11.95 0.78
C LEU A 149 14.99 12.54 1.66
N ASP A 150 15.26 11.96 2.84
CA ASP A 150 16.31 12.40 3.78
C ASP A 150 16.95 11.19 4.48
N LEU A 151 17.68 10.38 3.69
CA LEU A 151 18.24 9.10 4.13
C LEU A 151 19.47 9.30 5.04
N SER A 152 19.41 8.76 6.26
CA SER A 152 20.58 8.48 7.09
C SER A 152 21.28 7.19 6.65
N ILE A 153 22.54 7.28 6.21
CA ILE A 153 23.35 6.13 5.76
C ILE A 153 23.49 5.07 6.87
N GLY A 154 23.74 5.50 8.11
CA GLY A 154 23.91 4.58 9.24
C GLY A 154 22.63 3.80 9.57
N ALA A 155 21.49 4.48 9.56
CA ALA A 155 20.19 3.83 9.80
C ALA A 155 19.80 2.91 8.63
N LEU A 156 20.06 3.33 7.38
CA LEU A 156 19.85 2.52 6.18
C LEU A 156 20.65 1.21 6.23
N LEU A 157 21.95 1.29 6.55
CA LEU A 157 22.83 0.11 6.66
C LEU A 157 22.36 -0.82 7.79
N LYS A 158 22.01 -0.27 8.96
CA LYS A 158 21.51 -1.06 10.09
C LYS A 158 20.23 -1.82 9.74
N SER A 159 19.26 -1.13 9.13
CA SER A 159 18.00 -1.73 8.71
C SER A 159 18.20 -2.72 7.55
N GLY A 160 19.07 -2.38 6.58
CA GLY A 160 19.42 -3.23 5.46
C GLY A 160 20.08 -4.54 5.89
N LEU A 161 21.03 -4.50 6.84
CA LEU A 161 21.67 -5.71 7.37
C LEU A 161 20.66 -6.61 8.10
N LYS A 162 19.74 -6.04 8.91
CA LYS A 162 18.67 -6.81 9.56
C LYS A 162 17.81 -7.55 8.54
N THR A 163 17.30 -6.85 7.53
CA THR A 163 16.50 -7.45 6.47
C THR A 163 17.30 -8.48 5.67
N PHE A 164 18.56 -8.19 5.34
CA PHE A 164 19.44 -9.10 4.59
C PHE A 164 19.69 -10.42 5.32
N PHE A 165 20.11 -10.38 6.59
CA PHE A 165 20.33 -11.60 7.38
C PHE A 165 19.04 -12.38 7.60
N PHE A 166 17.92 -11.68 7.79
CA PHE A 166 16.61 -12.33 7.85
C PHE A 166 16.30 -13.09 6.55
N VAL A 167 16.49 -12.45 5.39
CA VAL A 167 16.26 -13.05 4.06
C VAL A 167 17.16 -14.26 3.84
N LEU A 168 18.45 -14.16 4.13
CA LEU A 168 19.40 -15.28 4.01
C LEU A 168 19.02 -16.48 4.87
N ARG A 169 18.50 -16.25 6.09
CA ARG A 169 18.04 -17.33 6.98
C ARG A 169 16.70 -17.93 6.54
N ASN A 170 15.89 -17.16 5.83
CA ASN A 170 14.50 -17.52 5.54
C ASN A 170 14.25 -18.02 4.13
N ILE A 171 15.09 -17.72 3.16
CA ILE A 171 14.92 -18.18 1.78
C ILE A 171 16.07 -19.12 1.44
N ASN A 172 15.76 -20.25 0.80
CA ASN A 172 16.79 -21.19 0.38
C ASN A 172 17.68 -20.58 -0.72
N PHE A 173 18.94 -21.00 -0.75
CA PHE A 173 19.95 -20.44 -1.65
C PHE A 173 19.58 -20.52 -3.13
N LEU A 174 18.98 -21.63 -3.59
CA LEU A 174 18.60 -21.81 -4.99
C LEU A 174 17.48 -20.83 -5.41
N SER A 175 16.49 -20.61 -4.56
CA SER A 175 15.45 -19.61 -4.80
C SER A 175 16.03 -18.20 -4.82
N LEU A 176 16.93 -17.86 -3.88
CA LEU A 176 17.63 -16.58 -3.88
C LEU A 176 18.45 -16.37 -5.15
N LEU A 177 19.18 -17.38 -5.60
CA LEU A 177 19.96 -17.31 -6.84
C LEU A 177 19.06 -17.14 -8.06
N SER A 178 17.92 -17.85 -8.11
CA SER A 178 16.95 -17.73 -9.20
C SER A 178 16.33 -16.34 -9.26
N ASP A 179 15.91 -15.79 -8.11
CA ASP A 179 15.35 -14.44 -8.02
C ASP A 179 16.41 -13.37 -8.29
N PHE A 180 17.64 -13.55 -7.80
CA PHE A 180 18.77 -12.68 -8.15
C PHE A 180 19.03 -12.65 -9.65
N ALA A 181 19.08 -13.82 -10.31
CA ALA A 181 19.27 -13.88 -11.76
C ALA A 181 18.12 -13.19 -12.52
N PHE A 182 16.89 -13.33 -12.05
CA PHE A 182 15.72 -12.63 -12.60
C PHE A 182 15.85 -11.10 -12.44
N LEU A 183 16.11 -10.64 -11.22
CA LEU A 183 16.27 -9.21 -10.90
C LEU A 183 17.44 -8.59 -11.66
N PHE A 184 18.57 -9.28 -11.73
CA PHE A 184 19.75 -8.84 -12.47
C PHE A 184 19.47 -8.70 -13.98
N LYS A 185 18.77 -9.69 -14.59
CA LYS A 185 18.33 -9.58 -15.99
C LYS A 185 17.37 -8.41 -16.21
N GLY A 186 16.50 -8.11 -15.25
CA GLY A 186 15.64 -6.92 -15.28
C GLY A 186 16.46 -5.63 -15.22
N LEU A 187 17.42 -5.57 -14.31
CA LEU A 187 18.32 -4.44 -14.11
C LEU A 187 19.11 -4.09 -15.37
N LEU A 188 19.64 -5.09 -16.08
CA LEU A 188 20.36 -4.89 -17.35
C LEU A 188 19.51 -4.27 -18.47
N LYS A 189 18.18 -4.37 -18.37
CA LYS A 189 17.27 -3.83 -19.39
C LYS A 189 16.87 -2.40 -19.10
N ILE A 190 16.67 -2.03 -17.85
CA ILE A 190 16.23 -0.68 -17.46
C ILE A 190 17.37 0.33 -17.52
N LYS A 191 17.07 1.58 -17.92
CA LYS A 191 18.08 2.64 -18.05
C LYS A 191 18.48 3.23 -16.69
N LYS A 192 17.53 3.27 -15.75
CA LYS A 192 17.69 3.81 -14.39
C LYS A 192 16.87 2.95 -13.44
N ILE A 193 17.40 2.69 -12.25
CA ILE A 193 16.66 2.03 -11.18
C ILE A 193 15.58 2.99 -10.71
N GLY A 194 14.33 2.71 -11.07
CA GLY A 194 13.15 3.44 -10.61
C GLY A 194 12.55 2.80 -9.36
N THR A 195 11.62 3.52 -8.73
CA THR A 195 10.90 3.04 -7.54
C THR A 195 10.08 1.79 -7.86
N SER A 196 9.43 1.71 -9.03
CA SER A 196 8.69 0.52 -9.49
C SER A 196 9.56 -0.74 -9.53
N PHE A 197 10.84 -0.63 -9.91
CA PHE A 197 11.76 -1.77 -9.86
C PHE A 197 12.03 -2.22 -8.42
N LEU A 198 12.32 -1.26 -7.52
CA LEU A 198 12.62 -1.55 -6.13
C LEU A 198 11.42 -2.16 -5.40
N PHE A 199 10.21 -1.64 -5.64
CA PHE A 199 8.96 -2.17 -5.08
C PHE A 199 8.73 -3.61 -5.53
N SER A 200 8.78 -3.89 -6.84
CA SER A 200 8.61 -5.26 -7.34
C SER A 200 9.70 -6.23 -6.90
N ALA A 201 10.94 -5.77 -6.75
CA ALA A 201 12.01 -6.59 -6.20
C ALA A 201 11.76 -6.95 -4.72
N TYR A 202 11.33 -5.98 -3.91
CA TYR A 202 10.97 -6.21 -2.51
C TYR A 202 9.79 -7.19 -2.39
N GLU A 203 8.71 -6.98 -3.14
CA GLU A 203 7.52 -7.83 -3.06
C GLU A 203 7.76 -9.26 -3.56
N LEU A 204 8.67 -9.45 -4.53
CA LEU A 204 9.11 -10.78 -4.93
C LEU A 204 9.80 -11.53 -3.77
N ILE A 205 10.71 -10.86 -3.06
CA ILE A 205 11.36 -11.42 -1.87
C ILE A 205 10.33 -11.65 -0.75
N ALA A 206 9.42 -10.71 -0.53
CA ALA A 206 8.35 -10.82 0.46
C ALA A 206 7.46 -12.03 0.18
N THR A 207 7.11 -12.26 -1.08
CA THR A 207 6.31 -13.41 -1.54
C THR A 207 6.99 -14.75 -1.23
N ARG A 208 8.32 -14.84 -1.34
CA ARG A 208 9.08 -16.04 -0.93
C ARG A 208 9.00 -16.29 0.56
N VAL A 209 9.12 -15.24 1.38
CA VAL A 209 8.99 -15.37 2.83
C VAL A 209 7.55 -15.75 3.21
N PHE A 210 6.55 -15.10 2.61
CA PHE A 210 5.15 -15.48 2.74
C PHE A 210 4.93 -16.96 2.43
N ALA A 211 5.43 -17.46 1.29
CA ALA A 211 5.27 -18.86 0.90
C ALA A 211 5.91 -19.82 1.92
N LYS A 212 7.06 -19.46 2.50
CA LYS A 212 7.66 -20.23 3.59
C LYS A 212 6.76 -20.24 4.84
N TYR A 213 6.19 -19.10 5.22
CA TYR A 213 5.35 -18.98 6.41
C TYR A 213 4.00 -19.68 6.21
N LYS A 214 3.35 -19.53 5.04
CA LYS A 214 2.19 -20.33 4.61
C LYS A 214 2.47 -21.82 4.79
N LYS A 215 3.61 -22.32 4.30
CA LYS A 215 3.99 -23.73 4.44
C LYS A 215 4.28 -24.15 5.89
N LYS A 216 4.99 -23.29 6.65
CA LYS A 216 5.39 -23.59 8.04
C LYS A 216 4.20 -23.70 8.99
N PHE A 217 3.26 -22.76 8.89
CA PHE A 217 2.13 -22.66 9.81
C PHE A 217 0.86 -23.30 9.27
N ASN A 218 0.77 -23.49 7.95
CA ASN A 218 -0.35 -24.14 7.26
C ASN A 218 -1.74 -23.61 7.67
N PRO A 219 -1.96 -22.27 7.74
CA PRO A 219 -3.24 -21.73 8.18
C PRO A 219 -4.35 -22.05 7.18
N LYS A 220 -5.60 -22.06 7.65
CA LYS A 220 -6.78 -22.32 6.81
C LYS A 220 -7.05 -21.19 5.83
N VAL A 221 -6.72 -19.94 6.19
CA VAL A 221 -6.88 -18.77 5.32
C VAL A 221 -5.57 -17.99 5.26
N ASN A 222 -5.15 -17.61 4.06
CA ASN A 222 -3.94 -16.85 3.83
C ASN A 222 -4.26 -15.58 3.06
N PHE A 223 -3.79 -14.43 3.53
CA PHE A 223 -3.90 -13.14 2.87
C PHE A 223 -2.51 -12.66 2.47
N ILE A 224 -2.35 -12.23 1.23
CA ILE A 224 -1.14 -11.58 0.73
C ILE A 224 -1.53 -10.35 -0.09
N PHE A 225 -0.97 -9.21 0.29
CA PHE A 225 -1.11 -7.93 -0.40
C PHE A 225 0.06 -7.69 -1.34
N ILE A 226 -0.24 -7.25 -2.57
CA ILE A 226 0.74 -6.97 -3.63
C ILE A 226 0.39 -5.61 -4.26
N ASN A 227 1.29 -4.65 -4.13
CA ASN A 227 1.10 -3.24 -4.51
C ASN A 227 1.86 -2.81 -5.77
N SER A 228 2.73 -3.66 -6.32
CA SER A 228 3.62 -3.30 -7.43
C SER A 228 2.91 -2.74 -8.66
N ILE A 229 1.72 -3.25 -8.98
CA ILE A 229 0.93 -2.76 -10.13
C ILE A 229 0.39 -1.35 -9.84
N ALA A 230 -0.23 -1.13 -8.66
CA ALA A 230 -0.70 0.19 -8.22
C ALA A 230 0.42 1.23 -8.26
N HIS A 231 1.59 0.88 -7.72
CA HIS A 231 2.76 1.77 -7.71
C HIS A 231 3.21 2.11 -9.13
N PHE A 232 3.31 1.11 -10.02
CA PHE A 232 3.61 1.35 -11.44
C PHE A 232 2.57 2.26 -12.10
N GLN A 233 1.28 2.03 -11.85
CA GLN A 233 0.19 2.81 -12.44
C GLN A 233 0.25 4.29 -12.03
N HIS A 234 0.64 4.60 -10.79
CA HIS A 234 0.81 5.98 -10.33
C HIS A 234 2.04 6.71 -10.90
N HIS A 235 3.11 6.00 -11.25
CA HIS A 235 4.41 6.63 -11.54
C HIS A 235 4.90 6.48 -12.98
N ASP A 236 4.56 5.38 -13.67
CA ASP A 236 5.20 4.96 -14.92
C ASP A 236 4.20 4.50 -16.00
N TRP A 237 2.89 4.69 -15.80
CA TRP A 237 1.85 4.25 -16.73
C TRP A 237 1.56 5.30 -17.79
N HIS A 238 2.41 5.34 -18.81
CA HIS A 238 2.20 6.18 -19.97
C HIS A 238 1.34 5.45 -21.02
N GLU A 239 0.45 6.17 -21.70
CA GLU A 239 -0.26 5.66 -22.86
C GLU A 239 0.75 5.30 -23.96
N THR A 240 1.03 4.02 -24.10
CA THR A 240 1.91 3.50 -25.15
C THR A 240 1.30 2.23 -25.71
N GLU A 241 1.21 2.13 -27.04
CA GLU A 241 0.78 0.91 -27.73
C GLU A 241 1.74 -0.28 -27.51
N SER A 242 2.93 -0.03 -26.95
CA SER A 242 3.96 -1.04 -26.74
C SER A 242 4.36 -1.16 -25.27
N LEU A 243 4.81 -2.36 -24.88
CA LEU A 243 5.31 -2.62 -23.55
C LEU A 243 6.62 -1.86 -23.30
N ASN A 244 6.59 -0.90 -22.38
CA ASN A 244 7.82 -0.30 -21.90
C ASN A 244 8.60 -1.27 -20.99
N LYS A 245 9.88 -0.97 -20.74
CA LYS A 245 10.77 -1.87 -19.98
C LYS A 245 10.40 -2.00 -18.51
N THR A 246 9.91 -0.93 -17.89
CA THR A 246 9.45 -0.91 -16.50
C THR A 246 8.20 -1.77 -16.35
N MET A 247 7.20 -1.55 -17.20
CA MET A 247 5.99 -2.35 -17.31
C MET A 247 6.31 -3.84 -17.50
N THR A 248 7.21 -4.15 -18.44
CA THR A 248 7.64 -5.52 -18.69
C THR A 248 8.21 -6.18 -17.44
N PHE A 249 9.04 -5.46 -16.68
CA PHE A 249 9.63 -5.96 -15.46
C PHE A 249 8.59 -6.17 -14.35
N VAL A 250 7.70 -5.20 -14.13
CA VAL A 250 6.65 -5.25 -13.11
C VAL A 250 5.74 -6.45 -13.35
N PHE A 251 5.17 -6.58 -14.55
CA PHE A 251 4.24 -7.67 -14.85
C PHE A 251 4.91 -9.05 -14.86
N LYS A 252 6.17 -9.17 -15.28
CA LYS A 252 6.94 -10.41 -15.11
C LYS A 252 7.22 -10.75 -13.65
N SER A 253 7.40 -9.74 -12.81
CA SER A 253 7.57 -9.94 -11.37
C SER A 253 6.27 -10.43 -10.74
N ILE A 254 5.13 -9.87 -11.14
CA ILE A 254 3.79 -10.33 -10.72
C ILE A 254 3.55 -11.78 -11.15
N ASP A 255 3.79 -12.12 -12.42
CA ASP A 255 3.61 -13.49 -12.90
C ASP A 255 4.47 -14.49 -12.12
N ARG A 256 5.71 -14.12 -11.81
CA ARG A 256 6.62 -14.92 -10.98
C ARG A 256 6.15 -15.01 -9.51
N MET A 257 5.59 -13.95 -8.94
CA MET A 257 5.01 -13.98 -7.60
C MET A 257 3.81 -14.92 -7.55
N LEU A 258 2.93 -14.86 -8.57
CA LEU A 258 1.79 -15.78 -8.71
C LEU A 258 2.25 -17.23 -8.87
N GLU A 259 3.32 -17.50 -9.63
CA GLU A 259 3.93 -18.83 -9.75
C GLU A 259 4.31 -19.42 -8.37
N ILE A 260 4.78 -18.57 -7.45
CA ILE A 260 5.22 -18.98 -6.12
C ILE A 260 4.06 -19.37 -5.20
N ILE A 261 2.93 -18.66 -5.30
CA ILE A 261 1.84 -18.74 -4.31
C ILE A 261 0.59 -19.46 -4.79
N LEU A 262 0.34 -19.49 -6.10
CA LEU A 262 -0.84 -20.17 -6.64
C LEU A 262 -0.69 -21.68 -6.45
N PRO A 263 -1.76 -22.37 -5.99
CA PRO A 263 -1.72 -23.82 -5.80
C PRO A 263 -1.52 -24.52 -7.14
N SER A 264 -0.66 -25.55 -7.19
CA SER A 264 -0.46 -26.34 -8.41
C SER A 264 -1.70 -27.17 -8.78
N ASN A 265 -2.51 -27.56 -7.80
CA ASN A 265 -3.78 -28.25 -8.00
C ASN A 265 -4.93 -27.40 -7.43
N ALA A 266 -5.65 -26.71 -8.32
CA ALA A 266 -6.72 -25.80 -7.96
C ALA A 266 -7.96 -26.50 -7.36
N GLU A 267 -8.09 -27.82 -7.49
CA GLU A 267 -9.24 -28.56 -6.97
C GLU A 267 -9.27 -28.67 -5.44
N LYS A 268 -8.17 -28.33 -4.76
CA LYS A 268 -8.01 -28.46 -3.29
C LYS A 268 -7.90 -27.14 -2.53
N GLU A 269 -7.82 -26.00 -3.22
CA GLU A 269 -7.68 -24.68 -2.57
C GLU A 269 -8.61 -23.67 -3.25
N ARG A 270 -9.33 -22.89 -2.45
CA ARG A 270 -10.10 -21.73 -2.92
C ARG A 270 -9.15 -20.56 -3.13
N VAL A 271 -9.27 -19.86 -4.26
CA VAL A 271 -8.44 -18.70 -4.56
C VAL A 271 -9.32 -17.50 -4.87
N LEU A 272 -9.04 -16.37 -4.24
CA LEU A 272 -9.63 -15.07 -4.56
C LEU A 272 -8.50 -14.09 -4.85
N VAL A 273 -8.43 -13.58 -6.08
CA VAL A 273 -7.64 -12.38 -6.40
C VAL A 273 -8.60 -11.19 -6.34
N LEU A 274 -8.24 -10.16 -5.60
CA LEU A 274 -9.13 -9.05 -5.27
C LEU A 274 -8.40 -7.72 -5.42
N SER A 275 -9.06 -6.75 -6.04
CA SER A 275 -8.75 -5.34 -5.90
C SER A 275 -9.97 -4.62 -5.33
N ALA A 276 -9.79 -3.77 -4.30
CA ALA A 276 -10.89 -3.05 -3.65
C ALA A 276 -11.41 -1.86 -4.47
N LEU A 277 -10.55 -1.32 -5.34
CA LEU A 277 -10.73 -0.18 -6.24
C LEU A 277 -9.75 -0.35 -7.42
N SER A 278 -9.69 0.56 -8.39
CA SER A 278 -8.71 0.49 -9.49
C SER A 278 -8.13 1.87 -9.80
N GLN A 279 -7.34 1.98 -10.87
CA GLN A 279 -6.93 3.27 -11.42
C GLN A 279 -7.24 3.38 -12.91
N GLU A 280 -7.43 4.62 -13.35
CA GLU A 280 -7.45 5.03 -14.75
C GLU A 280 -6.19 5.80 -15.12
N ASN A 281 -5.84 5.79 -16.41
CA ASN A 281 -4.64 6.47 -16.89
C ASN A 281 -4.90 7.97 -17.01
N VAL A 282 -4.08 8.77 -16.32
CA VAL A 282 -4.12 10.25 -16.36
C VAL A 282 -2.77 10.83 -16.77
N SER A 283 -1.94 10.06 -17.47
CA SER A 283 -0.57 10.46 -17.83
C SER A 283 -0.49 11.70 -18.74
N ASN A 284 -1.55 11.97 -19.49
CA ASN A 284 -1.73 13.16 -20.32
C ASN A 284 -2.14 14.40 -19.50
N GLU A 285 -2.60 14.22 -18.27
CA GLU A 285 -2.96 15.31 -17.37
C GLU A 285 -1.72 15.90 -16.68
N SER A 286 -1.88 17.10 -16.12
CA SER A 286 -0.83 17.77 -15.34
C SER A 286 -1.10 17.62 -13.85
N PHE A 287 -1.14 16.38 -13.37
CA PHE A 287 -1.38 16.09 -11.95
C PHE A 287 -0.05 15.84 -11.22
N TYR A 288 0.40 16.82 -10.43
CA TYR A 288 1.64 16.77 -9.67
C TYR A 288 1.34 16.53 -8.19
N CYS A 289 2.08 15.59 -7.59
CA CYS A 289 2.03 15.35 -6.17
C CYS A 289 3.36 15.80 -5.54
N TYR A 290 3.26 16.58 -4.46
CA TYR A 290 4.41 17.13 -3.74
C TYR A 290 4.49 16.54 -2.35
N ARG A 291 5.70 16.17 -1.91
CA ARG A 291 5.96 15.61 -0.59
C ARG A 291 7.00 16.44 0.15
N GLN A 292 6.82 16.60 1.46
CA GLN A 292 7.80 17.22 2.35
C GLN A 292 9.10 16.41 2.32
N ILE A 293 10.24 17.07 2.13
CA ILE A 293 11.56 16.43 2.15
C ILE A 293 11.88 15.93 3.56
N ASN A 294 11.66 16.80 4.55
CA ASN A 294 11.78 16.46 5.96
C ASN A 294 10.68 17.20 6.75
N PRO A 295 9.64 16.49 7.24
CA PRO A 295 8.50 17.12 7.90
C PRO A 295 8.90 17.83 9.19
N THR A 296 9.87 17.30 9.95
CA THR A 296 10.37 17.92 11.18
C THR A 296 11.04 19.27 10.89
N LYS A 297 11.95 19.32 9.90
CA LYS A 297 12.61 20.57 9.49
C LYS A 297 11.61 21.59 8.96
N PHE A 298 10.65 21.14 8.15
CA PHE A 298 9.60 21.99 7.61
C PHE A 298 8.75 22.63 8.71
N LEU A 299 8.18 21.84 9.62
CA LEU A 299 7.33 22.34 10.70
C LEU A 299 8.10 23.30 11.63
N ASN A 300 9.36 22.98 11.95
CA ASN A 300 10.23 23.88 12.71
C ASN A 300 10.48 25.20 11.97
N SER A 301 10.67 25.17 10.64
CA SER A 301 10.94 26.38 9.84
C SER A 301 9.78 27.37 9.79
N ILE A 302 8.56 26.91 10.06
CA ILE A 302 7.34 27.72 10.09
C ILE A 302 6.90 28.05 11.52
N GLY A 303 7.74 27.75 12.53
CA GLY A 303 7.47 28.08 13.93
C GLY A 303 6.45 27.17 14.62
N VAL A 304 6.20 25.97 14.10
CA VAL A 304 5.30 24.99 14.73
C VAL A 304 6.07 24.17 15.75
N ASN A 305 5.63 24.23 17.01
CA ASN A 305 6.12 23.36 18.09
C ASN A 305 5.26 22.09 18.15
N PHE A 306 5.89 20.92 18.18
CA PHE A 306 5.21 19.63 18.20
C PHE A 306 6.02 18.59 19.00
N SER A 307 5.34 17.55 19.47
CA SER A 307 5.96 16.40 20.14
C SER A 307 6.69 15.51 19.15
N HIS A 308 5.99 15.07 18.11
CA HIS A 308 6.56 14.29 17.01
C HIS A 308 5.68 14.40 15.75
N VAL A 309 6.21 13.94 14.62
CA VAL A 309 5.52 13.93 13.33
C VAL A 309 5.71 12.58 12.66
N GLU A 310 4.65 12.10 12.03
CA GLU A 310 4.63 10.88 11.24
C GLU A 310 4.25 11.22 9.80
N GLN A 311 5.17 10.97 8.86
CA GLN A 311 4.90 11.19 7.44
C GLN A 311 4.24 9.96 6.83
N CYS A 312 3.20 10.17 6.03
CA CYS A 312 2.44 9.12 5.36
C CYS A 312 3.04 8.77 3.98
N MET A 313 2.29 8.05 3.13
CA MET A 313 2.80 7.48 1.87
C MET A 313 3.04 8.53 0.77
N THR A 314 2.26 9.61 0.70
CA THR A 314 2.28 10.53 -0.43
C THR A 314 2.63 11.95 -0.01
N ASN A 315 1.64 12.81 0.14
CA ASN A 315 1.75 14.26 0.33
C ASN A 315 1.26 14.70 1.72
N ASP A 316 1.11 13.76 2.65
CA ASP A 316 0.42 13.93 3.91
C ASP A 316 1.22 13.41 5.12
N GLY A 317 0.74 13.78 6.30
CA GLY A 317 1.29 13.33 7.57
C GLY A 317 0.45 13.75 8.77
N HIS A 318 0.82 13.18 9.93
CA HIS A 318 0.22 13.44 11.23
C HIS A 318 1.22 14.16 12.12
N VAL A 319 0.79 15.26 12.74
CA VAL A 319 1.56 16.01 13.73
C VAL A 319 0.91 15.84 15.09
N PHE A 320 1.72 15.52 16.09
CA PHE A 320 1.27 15.28 17.45
C PHE A 320 1.82 16.35 18.39
N PHE A 321 0.99 16.81 19.31
CA PHE A 321 1.27 17.94 20.19
C PHE A 321 1.17 17.52 21.66
N LEU A 322 1.74 18.31 22.56
CA LEU A 322 1.54 18.09 23.99
C LEU A 322 0.24 18.73 24.49
N GLN A 323 -0.19 19.81 23.84
CA GLN A 323 -1.38 20.58 24.22
C GLN A 323 -2.23 20.95 22.99
N GLU A 324 -3.55 21.04 23.19
CA GLU A 324 -4.51 21.42 22.13
C GLU A 324 -4.23 22.82 21.57
N ASP A 325 -3.85 23.77 22.44
CA ASP A 325 -3.50 25.14 22.02
C ASP A 325 -2.33 25.19 21.02
N GLU A 326 -1.34 24.30 21.16
CA GLU A 326 -0.21 24.21 20.21
C GLU A 326 -0.69 23.67 18.86
N ARG A 327 -1.57 22.66 18.91
CA ARG A 327 -2.20 22.09 17.73
C ARG A 327 -3.05 23.12 16.99
N ASP A 328 -3.84 23.91 17.71
CA ASP A 328 -4.71 24.94 17.12
C ASP A 328 -3.91 26.03 16.42
N ARG A 329 -2.82 26.49 17.03
CA ARG A 329 -1.89 27.43 16.37
C ARG A 329 -1.29 26.82 15.10
N ALA A 330 -0.88 25.55 15.15
CA ALA A 330 -0.33 24.88 13.97
C ALA A 330 -1.38 24.75 12.85
N ALA A 331 -2.63 24.41 13.20
CA ALA A 331 -3.74 24.33 12.26
C ALA A 331 -4.02 25.69 11.60
N GLU A 332 -3.97 26.78 12.38
CA GLU A 332 -4.11 28.14 11.86
C GLU A 332 -2.99 28.51 10.89
N ILE A 333 -1.73 28.24 11.24
CA ILE A 333 -0.57 28.53 10.38
C ILE A 333 -0.69 27.78 9.04
N LEU A 334 -0.99 26.48 9.09
CA LEU A 334 -1.07 25.63 7.90
C LEU A 334 -2.28 25.97 7.02
N SER A 335 -3.45 26.21 7.62
CA SER A 335 -4.68 26.52 6.87
C SER A 335 -4.62 27.87 6.13
N LYS A 336 -3.82 28.81 6.62
CA LYS A 336 -3.59 30.11 5.98
C LYS A 336 -2.48 30.11 4.94
N ALA A 337 -1.66 29.06 4.88
CA ALA A 337 -0.53 29.02 3.96
C ALA A 337 -1.01 28.92 2.50
N LYS A 338 -0.34 29.64 1.60
CA LYS A 338 -0.73 29.73 0.18
C LYS A 338 0.44 29.53 -0.76
N VAL A 339 0.15 28.91 -1.91
CA VAL A 339 1.06 28.86 -3.08
C VAL A 339 0.26 29.36 -4.28
N LYS A 340 0.81 30.30 -5.05
CA LYS A 340 0.11 30.95 -6.19
C LYS A 340 -1.29 31.49 -5.83
N GLY A 341 -1.48 31.93 -4.58
CA GLY A 341 -2.75 32.47 -4.08
C GLY A 341 -3.80 31.43 -3.66
N GLN A 342 -3.55 30.14 -3.87
CA GLN A 342 -4.42 29.04 -3.45
C GLN A 342 -3.93 28.43 -2.14
N CYS A 343 -4.83 27.78 -1.37
CA CYS A 343 -4.46 27.09 -0.14
C CYS A 343 -3.42 26.01 -0.41
N ALA A 344 -2.32 26.03 0.34
CA ALA A 344 -1.22 25.09 0.17
C ALA A 344 -1.47 23.76 0.88
N PHE A 345 -2.29 23.76 1.92
CA PHE A 345 -2.56 22.59 2.73
C PHE A 345 -4.06 22.39 2.95
N PHE A 346 -4.45 21.12 2.96
CA PHE A 346 -5.64 20.67 3.67
C PHE A 346 -5.23 20.31 5.10
N VAL A 347 -6.05 20.68 6.08
CA VAL A 347 -5.78 20.49 7.51
C VAL A 347 -7.03 19.94 8.17
N GLU A 348 -6.86 18.94 9.02
CA GLU A 348 -7.96 18.29 9.74
C GLU A 348 -7.53 17.99 11.17
N ILE A 349 -8.35 18.45 12.12
CA ILE A 349 -8.19 18.14 13.53
C ILE A 349 -8.76 16.74 13.78
N ASP A 350 -8.00 15.91 14.46
CA ASP A 350 -8.44 14.57 14.82
C ASP A 350 -9.56 14.62 15.87
N LYS A 351 -10.66 13.91 15.62
CA LYS A 351 -11.85 13.93 16.48
C LYS A 351 -11.68 13.13 17.77
N GLU A 352 -10.80 12.13 17.77
CA GLU A 352 -10.59 11.22 18.89
C GLU A 352 -9.35 11.61 19.71
N ASN A 353 -8.32 12.14 19.04
CA ASN A 353 -7.12 12.66 19.69
C ASN A 353 -7.02 14.18 19.49
N PRO A 354 -7.47 15.00 20.45
CA PRO A 354 -7.48 16.46 20.28
C PRO A 354 -6.06 17.07 20.22
N CYS A 355 -5.01 16.32 20.53
CA CYS A 355 -3.61 16.73 20.38
C CYS A 355 -2.99 16.24 19.06
N LYS A 356 -3.79 15.83 18.07
CA LYS A 356 -3.31 15.37 16.76
C LYS A 356 -3.91 16.19 15.62
N LEU A 357 -3.06 16.49 14.65
CA LEU A 357 -3.40 17.23 13.44
C LEU A 357 -2.98 16.45 12.20
N PHE A 358 -3.90 16.23 11.28
CA PHE A 358 -3.59 15.77 9.94
C PHE A 358 -3.35 16.97 9.02
N TYR A 359 -2.34 16.89 8.16
CA TYR A 359 -2.12 17.86 7.09
C TYR A 359 -1.71 17.17 5.79
N GLN A 360 -2.15 17.74 4.67
CA GLN A 360 -1.86 17.27 3.32
C GLN A 360 -1.49 18.45 2.43
N VAL A 361 -0.45 18.32 1.60
CA VAL A 361 -0.14 19.32 0.57
C VAL A 361 -1.23 19.29 -0.50
N ALA A 362 -2.02 20.34 -0.57
CA ALA A 362 -3.15 20.48 -1.50
C ALA A 362 -2.76 21.25 -2.78
N VAL A 363 -1.55 20.99 -3.29
CA VAL A 363 -1.03 21.61 -4.52
C VAL A 363 -0.88 20.53 -5.58
N TRP A 364 -1.58 20.72 -6.70
CA TRP A 364 -1.70 19.69 -7.74
C TRP A 364 -1.16 20.13 -9.10
N ASP A 365 -0.97 21.45 -9.29
CA ASP A 365 -0.41 22.02 -10.50
C ASP A 365 1.12 21.99 -10.48
N LYS A 366 1.73 22.00 -11.68
CA LYS A 366 3.17 22.22 -11.80
C LYS A 366 3.55 23.60 -11.25
N LEU A 367 4.42 23.60 -10.26
CA LEU A 367 5.06 24.80 -9.73
C LEU A 367 6.37 25.12 -10.46
N GLU A 368 6.61 26.41 -10.69
CA GLU A 368 7.91 26.93 -11.15
C GLU A 368 8.96 26.84 -10.03
N GLU A 369 10.24 26.71 -10.37
CA GLU A 369 11.32 26.55 -9.37
C GLU A 369 11.39 27.72 -8.36
N SER A 370 10.93 28.91 -8.76
CA SER A 370 10.83 30.11 -7.93
C SER A 370 9.56 30.18 -7.07
N ALA A 371 8.71 29.15 -7.07
CA ALA A 371 7.45 29.16 -6.32
C ALA A 371 7.71 29.37 -4.81
N MET A 372 6.95 30.29 -4.23
CA MET A 372 7.01 30.63 -2.81
C MET A 372 5.79 30.06 -2.08
N LEU A 373 6.04 29.48 -0.90
CA LEU A 373 5.03 29.16 0.09
C LEU A 373 4.88 30.37 1.01
N LYS A 374 3.71 31.00 0.95
CA LYS A 374 3.41 32.24 1.67
C LYS A 374 2.60 31.95 2.93
N PHE A 375 3.03 32.55 4.03
CA PHE A 375 2.29 32.64 5.30
C PHE A 375 1.89 34.11 5.54
N GLU A 376 1.20 34.41 6.63
CA GLU A 376 0.71 35.79 6.89
C GLU A 376 1.82 36.84 6.95
N HIS A 377 3.00 36.49 7.47
CA HIS A 377 4.07 37.45 7.76
C HIS A 377 5.42 37.12 7.11
N PHE A 378 5.52 35.98 6.44
CA PHE A 378 6.77 35.54 5.81
C PHE A 378 6.48 34.58 4.65
N GLU A 379 7.49 34.35 3.83
CA GLU A 379 7.43 33.37 2.75
C GLU A 379 8.74 32.58 2.69
N ILE A 380 8.65 31.33 2.25
CA ILE A 380 9.81 30.45 2.07
C ILE A 380 9.77 29.83 0.66
N PRO A 381 10.92 29.53 0.05
CA PRO A 381 10.96 28.84 -1.23
C PRO A 381 10.31 27.46 -1.10
N PHE A 382 9.30 27.15 -1.93
CA PHE A 382 8.54 25.90 -1.83
C PHE A 382 9.47 24.67 -1.98
N TYR A 383 10.32 24.69 -3.00
CA TYR A 383 11.25 23.58 -3.27
C TYR A 383 12.41 23.45 -2.27
N SER A 384 12.52 24.36 -1.28
CA SER A 384 13.44 24.16 -0.15
C SER A 384 12.89 23.16 0.88
N GLN A 385 11.57 22.95 0.91
CA GLN A 385 10.89 22.10 1.88
C GLN A 385 10.18 20.90 1.24
N PHE A 386 9.83 21.00 -0.04
CA PHE A 386 9.04 20.00 -0.77
C PHE A 386 9.75 19.53 -2.03
N ALA A 387 9.58 18.25 -2.37
CA ALA A 387 10.02 17.66 -3.62
C ALA A 387 8.83 17.20 -4.43
N ILE A 388 9.00 17.14 -5.76
CA ILE A 388 8.04 16.43 -6.63
C ILE A 388 8.13 14.94 -6.26
N TYR A 389 7.05 14.42 -5.72
CA TYR A 389 6.91 12.99 -5.46
C TYR A 389 6.67 12.24 -6.76
N ALA A 390 5.66 12.69 -7.52
CA ALA A 390 5.31 12.12 -8.81
C ALA A 390 4.58 13.15 -9.68
N LYS A 391 4.80 13.09 -11.00
CA LYS A 391 3.74 13.44 -11.94
C LYS A 391 2.87 12.20 -12.05
N ARG A 392 1.68 12.24 -11.45
CA ARG A 392 0.77 11.10 -11.37
C ARG A 392 0.39 10.65 -12.78
N THR A 393 0.52 9.36 -13.05
CA THR A 393 0.08 8.72 -14.30
C THR A 393 -1.19 7.89 -14.13
N GLY A 394 -1.61 7.65 -12.89
CA GLY A 394 -2.84 6.95 -12.54
C GLY A 394 -3.65 7.72 -11.50
N ALA A 395 -4.98 7.69 -11.61
CA ALA A 395 -5.92 8.27 -10.65
C ALA A 395 -6.91 7.19 -10.17
N HIS A 396 -7.37 7.25 -8.92
CA HIS A 396 -8.24 6.20 -8.39
C HIS A 396 -9.63 6.25 -9.02
N ILE A 397 -10.17 5.08 -9.33
CA ILE A 397 -11.58 4.88 -9.72
C ILE A 397 -12.25 3.88 -8.77
N PRO A 398 -13.55 4.03 -8.47
CA PRO A 398 -14.23 3.23 -7.45
C PRO A 398 -14.46 1.77 -7.82
N VAL A 399 -14.28 1.42 -9.10
CA VAL A 399 -14.53 0.07 -9.61
C VAL A 399 -13.23 -0.72 -9.56
N GLY A 400 -13.19 -1.74 -8.70
CA GLY A 400 -12.19 -2.78 -8.71
C GLY A 400 -12.70 -4.06 -9.38
N HIS A 401 -11.91 -5.13 -9.29
CA HIS A 401 -12.23 -6.42 -9.88
C HIS A 401 -11.87 -7.57 -8.94
N TYR A 402 -12.55 -8.69 -9.11
CA TYR A 402 -12.19 -9.95 -8.46
C TYR A 402 -12.05 -11.08 -9.48
N PHE A 403 -11.23 -12.07 -9.13
CA PHE A 403 -11.10 -13.37 -9.81
C PHE A 403 -11.19 -14.48 -8.77
N ALA A 404 -12.18 -15.37 -8.90
CA ALA A 404 -12.54 -16.37 -7.92
C ALA A 404 -12.49 -17.78 -8.51
N HIS A 405 -11.81 -18.68 -7.80
CA HIS A 405 -11.78 -20.11 -8.08
C HIS A 405 -12.25 -20.87 -6.84
N GLY A 406 -13.26 -21.73 -6.99
CA GLY A 406 -13.86 -22.47 -5.88
C GLY A 406 -14.69 -21.61 -4.91
N ILE A 407 -15.07 -20.39 -5.33
CA ILE A 407 -15.94 -19.47 -4.59
C ILE A 407 -16.93 -18.88 -5.59
N SER A 408 -18.21 -18.80 -5.21
CA SER A 408 -19.24 -18.20 -6.05
C SER A 408 -19.46 -16.75 -5.63
N PHE A 409 -19.42 -15.86 -6.61
CA PHE A 409 -19.72 -14.44 -6.44
C PHE A 409 -20.78 -13.98 -7.46
N PRO A 410 -21.54 -12.91 -7.18
CA PRO A 410 -22.32 -12.21 -8.20
C PRO A 410 -21.42 -11.34 -9.08
N GLU A 411 -21.91 -10.94 -10.26
CA GLU A 411 -21.15 -10.12 -11.23
C GLU A 411 -20.61 -8.81 -10.64
N GLN A 412 -21.31 -8.23 -9.67
CA GLN A 412 -20.91 -7.03 -8.96
C GLN A 412 -21.14 -7.17 -7.45
N VAL A 413 -20.17 -6.74 -6.66
CA VAL A 413 -20.16 -6.83 -5.19
C VAL A 413 -19.65 -5.52 -4.59
N LYS A 414 -20.20 -5.05 -3.46
CA LYS A 414 -19.55 -3.96 -2.71
C LYS A 414 -18.25 -4.46 -2.10
N ASN A 415 -17.18 -3.69 -2.15
CA ASN A 415 -15.88 -4.17 -1.66
C ASN A 415 -15.93 -4.61 -0.18
N SER A 416 -16.70 -3.92 0.67
CA SER A 416 -16.95 -4.26 2.07
C SER A 416 -17.76 -5.55 2.28
N ASP A 417 -18.46 -6.05 1.26
CA ASP A 417 -19.27 -7.26 1.36
C ASP A 417 -18.55 -8.50 0.82
N VAL A 418 -17.36 -8.36 0.21
CA VAL A 418 -16.66 -9.45 -0.50
C VAL A 418 -16.47 -10.70 0.37
N PHE A 419 -16.06 -10.55 1.63
CA PHE A 419 -15.81 -11.71 2.48
C PHE A 419 -17.06 -12.42 2.98
N SER A 420 -18.24 -11.78 2.91
CA SER A 420 -19.52 -12.43 3.23
C SER A 420 -19.89 -13.55 2.24
N TYR A 421 -19.37 -13.48 1.01
CA TYR A 421 -19.51 -14.53 -0.01
C TYR A 421 -18.45 -15.65 0.13
N VAL A 422 -17.37 -15.41 0.87
CA VAL A 422 -16.32 -16.42 1.12
C VAL A 422 -16.62 -17.23 2.39
N TRP A 423 -17.11 -16.55 3.42
CA TRP A 423 -17.47 -17.10 4.72
C TRP A 423 -18.75 -16.44 5.23
N ALA A 424 -19.73 -17.25 5.66
CA ALA A 424 -20.92 -16.72 6.33
C ALA A 424 -20.52 -15.90 7.57
N LYS A 425 -21.26 -14.80 7.81
CA LYS A 425 -21.05 -13.92 8.97
C LYS A 425 -21.47 -14.60 10.27
#